data_AF-A0A536WKS8-F1
#
_entry.id   AF-A0A536WKS8-F1
#
_cell.length_a   1.000
_cell.length_b   1.000
_cell.length_c   1.000
_cell.angle_alpha   90.00
_cell.angle_beta   90.00
_cell.angle_gamma   90.00
#
_symmetry.space_group_name_H-M   'P 1'
#
loop_
_entity.id
_entity.type
_entity.pdbx_description
1 polymer ?
#
loop_
_entity_poly.entity_id
_entity_poly.type
_entity_poly.pdbx_seq_one_letter_code
_entity_poly.pdbx_strand_id
1 'polypeptide(L)'
;VVDALTNVRQYAATERDAQASVDAAREALRLATIRYEAGYTRFLDVLDAQRSLNISELALIRSRQNLLSANVDLMKALGGGWEPGERTARR
;
A
#
# COMPACT_ATOMS: atom_id res chain seq x y z
N VAL A 1 2.56 6.20 -22.91
CA VAL A 1 3.72 5.79 -22.09
C VAL A 1 4.04 6.79 -20.98
N VAL A 2 4.22 8.09 -21.30
CA VAL A 2 4.53 9.13 -20.30
C VAL A 2 3.52 9.13 -19.15
N ASP A 3 2.21 9.08 -19.45
CA ASP A 3 1.16 9.06 -18.42
C ASP A 3 1.24 7.83 -17.50
N ALA A 4 1.53 6.65 -18.06
CA ALA A 4 1.69 5.42 -17.29
C ALA A 4 2.92 5.48 -16.36
N LEU A 5 4.03 6.07 -16.83
CA LEU A 5 5.22 6.27 -16.02
C LEU A 5 4.97 7.27 -14.88
N THR A 6 4.24 8.35 -15.16
CA THR A 6 3.83 9.34 -14.16
C THR A 6 2.95 8.69 -13.08
N ASN A 7 1.98 7.85 -13.49
CA ASN A 7 1.12 7.13 -12.55
C ASN A 7 1.91 6.19 -11.64
N VAL A 8 2.86 5.41 -12.16
CA VAL A 8 3.72 4.55 -11.33
C VAL A 8 4.49 5.36 -10.29
N ARG A 9 5.08 6.50 -10.68
CA ARG A 9 5.80 7.37 -9.74
C ARG A 9 4.89 7.93 -8.65
N GLN A 10 3.68 8.37 -9.04
CA GLN A 10 2.71 8.91 -8.10
C GLN A 10 2.27 7.84 -7.09
N TYR A 11 1.90 6.64 -7.55
CA TYR A 11 1.49 5.56 -6.64
C TYR A 11 2.64 5.07 -5.75
N ALA A 12 3.89 5.13 -6.22
CA ALA A 12 5.06 4.83 -5.38
C ALA A 12 5.30 5.91 -4.32
N ALA A 13 4.94 7.17 -4.55
CA ALA A 13 4.93 8.19 -3.50
C ALA A 13 3.83 7.91 -2.47
N THR A 14 2.60 7.67 -2.94
CA THR A 14 1.46 7.34 -2.06
C THR A 14 1.71 6.10 -1.20
N GLU A 15 2.37 5.07 -1.72
CA GLU A 15 2.71 3.85 -0.96
C GLU A 15 3.71 4.14 0.16
N ARG A 16 4.69 5.01 -0.08
CA ARG A 16 5.63 5.47 0.95
C ARG A 16 4.94 6.28 2.04
N ASP A 17 4.02 7.18 1.67
CA ASP A 17 3.26 7.97 2.64
C ASP A 17 2.33 7.08 3.48
N ALA A 18 1.72 6.06 2.87
CA ALA A 18 0.90 5.07 3.57
C ALA A 18 1.76 4.23 4.53
N GLN A 19 2.99 3.86 4.15
CA GLN A 19 3.92 3.15 5.02
C GLN A 19 4.31 4.01 6.23
N ALA A 20 4.63 5.29 6.02
CA ALA A 20 4.92 6.22 7.12
C ALA A 20 3.73 6.38 8.08
N SER A 21 2.50 6.36 7.55
CA SER A 21 1.27 6.39 8.36
C SER A 21 1.10 5.13 9.22
N VAL A 22 1.42 3.95 8.67
CA VAL A 22 1.44 2.70 9.44
C VAL A 22 2.46 2.77 10.56
N ASP A 23 3.67 3.26 10.29
CA ASP A 23 4.73 3.32 11.29
C ASP A 23 4.37 4.29 12.43
N ALA A 24 3.76 5.44 12.11
CA ALA A 24 3.22 6.36 13.11
C ALA A 24 2.09 5.74 13.94
N ALA A 25 1.17 5.00 13.31
CA ALA A 25 0.08 4.32 14.03
C ALA A 25 0.58 3.18 14.93
N ARG A 26 1.64 2.46 14.54
CA ARG A 26 2.31 1.46 15.38
C ARG A 26 2.91 2.09 16.62
N GLU A 27 3.58 3.23 16.46
CA GLU A 27 4.14 3.96 17.60
C GLU A 27 3.05 4.50 18.53
N ALA A 28 1.95 5.01 17.97
CA ALA A 28 0.80 5.45 18.76
C ALA A 28 0.20 4.29 19.58
N LEU A 29 0.04 3.10 18.98
CA LEU A 29 -0.40 1.90 19.70
C LEU A 29 0.58 1.52 20.81
N ARG A 30 1.89 1.52 20.54
CA ARG A 30 2.92 1.24 21.55
C ARG A 30 2.80 2.16 22.76
N LEU A 31 2.64 3.47 22.52
CA LEU A 31 2.47 4.46 23.58
C LEU A 31 1.16 4.30 24.35
N ALA A 32 0.05 3.98 23.65
CA ALA A 32 -1.24 3.72 24.29
C ALA A 32 -1.17 2.50 25.21
N THR A 33 -0.52 1.42 24.78
CA THR A 33 -0.30 0.22 25.59
C THR A 33 0.51 0.53 26.85
N ILE A 34 1.62 1.27 26.72
CA ILE A 34 2.44 1.67 27.88
C ILE A 34 1.63 2.49 28.88
N ARG A 35 0.83 3.45 28.40
CA ARG A 35 -0.01 4.28 29.28
C ARG A 35 -1.08 3.47 30.00
N TYR A 36 -1.68 2.50 29.31
CA TYR A 36 -2.66 1.59 29.90
C TYR A 36 -2.02 0.69 30.97
N GLU A 37 -0.87 0.08 30.67
CA GLU A 37 -0.14 -0.80 31.60
C GLU A 37 0.33 -0.04 32.85
N ALA A 38 0.69 1.25 32.69
CA ALA A 38 1.02 2.13 33.80
C ALA A 38 -0.21 2.73 34.51
N GLY A 39 -1.44 2.40 34.08
CA GLY A 39 -2.69 2.83 34.71
C GLY A 39 -3.14 4.26 34.41
N TYR A 40 -2.52 4.94 33.44
CA TYR A 40 -2.84 6.34 33.09
C TYR A 40 -4.06 6.46 32.16
N THR A 41 -4.39 5.43 31.40
CA THR A 41 -5.45 5.44 30.38
C THR A 41 -6.31 4.19 30.46
N ARG A 42 -7.49 4.23 29.81
CA ARG A 42 -8.41 3.08 29.80
C ARG A 42 -8.01 2.13 28.67
N PHE A 43 -8.40 0.85 28.78
CA PHE A 43 -8.13 -0.13 27.72
C PHE A 43 -8.77 0.25 26.37
N LEU A 44 -9.87 1.03 26.38
CA LEU A 44 -10.48 1.55 25.16
C LEU A 44 -9.50 2.38 24.32
N ASP A 45 -8.58 3.13 24.95
CA ASP A 45 -7.60 3.94 24.23
C ASP A 45 -6.61 3.04 23.44
N VAL A 46 -6.31 1.84 23.96
CA VAL A 46 -5.50 0.82 23.26
C VAL A 46 -6.27 0.24 22.08
N LEU A 47 -7.56 -0.07 22.27
CA LEU A 47 -8.41 -0.59 21.19
C LEU A 47 -8.60 0.42 20.06
N ASP A 48 -8.76 1.70 20.40
CA ASP A 48 -8.85 2.77 19.41
C ASP A 48 -7.54 2.95 18.64
N ALA A 49 -6.38 2.89 19.33
CA ALA A 49 -5.08 2.91 18.67
C ALA A 49 -4.87 1.69 17.75
N GLN A 50 -5.27 0.49 18.18
CA GLN A 50 -5.21 -0.72 17.37
C GLN A 50 -6.12 -0.61 16.15
N ARG A 51 -7.32 -0.05 16.29
CA ARG A 51 -8.23 0.20 15.17
C ARG A 51 -7.62 1.17 14.17
N SER A 52 -6.98 2.24 14.64
CA SER A 52 -6.28 3.21 13.79
C SER A 52 -5.12 2.58 13.01
N LEU A 53 -4.34 1.71 13.67
CA LEU A 53 -3.29 0.92 13.02
C LEU A 53 -3.88 0.03 11.91
N ASN A 54 -4.94 -0.72 12.20
CA ASN A 54 -5.57 -1.60 11.21
C ASN A 54 -6.08 -0.81 9.98
N ILE A 55 -6.67 0.37 10.19
CA ILE A 55 -7.11 1.24 9.09
C ILE A 55 -5.91 1.69 8.24
N SER A 56 -4.80 2.06 8.88
CA SER A 56 -3.56 2.48 8.19
C SER A 56 -2.94 1.33 7.39
N GLU A 57 -2.91 0.12 7.95
CA GLU A 57 -2.40 -1.07 7.26
C GLU A 57 -3.26 -1.45 6.05
N LEU A 58 -4.59 -1.35 6.16
CA LEU A 58 -5.50 -1.53 5.02
C LEU A 58 -5.27 -0.47 3.94
N ALA A 59 -4.98 0.78 4.31
CA ALA A 59 -4.66 1.83 3.35
C ALA A 59 -3.35 1.54 2.61
N LEU A 60 -2.32 1.06 3.31
CA LEU A 60 -1.05 0.63 2.71
C LEU A 60 -1.25 -0.51 1.71
N ILE A 61 -2.05 -1.53 2.07
CA ILE A 61 -2.38 -2.65 1.18
C ILE A 61 -3.04 -2.14 -0.11
N ARG A 62 -4.03 -1.24 0.01
CA ARG A 62 -4.68 -0.62 -1.16
C ARG A 62 -3.71 0.19 -2.01
N SER A 63 -2.80 0.94 -1.39
CA SER A 63 -1.79 1.72 -2.11
C SER A 63 -0.82 0.82 -2.88
N ARG A 64 -0.38 -0.29 -2.27
CA ARG A 64 0.44 -1.31 -2.95
C ARG A 64 -0.30 -1.94 -4.12
N GLN A 65 -1.58 -2.25 -3.96
CA GLN A 65 -2.42 -2.77 -5.04
C GLN A 65 -2.46 -1.78 -6.22
N ASN A 66 -2.70 -0.49 -5.95
CA ASN A 66 -2.73 0.55 -6.99
C ASN A 66 -1.39 0.67 -7.72
N LEU A 67 -0.26 0.62 -6.99
CA LEU A 67 1.07 0.63 -7.59
C LEU A 67 1.29 -0.59 -8.49
N LEU A 68 0.90 -1.78 -8.06
CA LEU A 68 1.01 -3.00 -8.89
C LEU A 68 0.16 -2.90 -10.16
N SER A 69 -1.07 -2.42 -10.06
CA SER A 69 -1.93 -2.17 -11.23
C SER A 69 -1.30 -1.17 -12.20
N ALA A 70 -0.74 -0.05 -11.69
CA ALA A 70 -0.08 0.94 -12.52
C ALA A 70 1.18 0.38 -13.22
N ASN A 71 1.92 -0.52 -12.58
CA ASN A 71 3.05 -1.20 -13.20
C ASN A 71 2.59 -2.10 -14.36
N VAL A 72 1.49 -2.84 -14.19
CA VAL A 72 0.90 -3.65 -15.27
C VAL A 72 0.48 -2.76 -16.44
N ASP A 73 -0.14 -1.61 -16.18
CA ASP A 73 -0.55 -0.68 -17.23
C ASP A 73 0.64 -0.04 -17.94
N LEU A 74 1.72 0.27 -17.22
CA LEU A 74 2.98 0.71 -17.81
C LEU A 74 3.59 -0.37 -18.73
N MET A 75 3.63 -1.63 -18.28
CA MET A 75 4.11 -2.75 -19.12
C MET A 75 3.30 -2.88 -20.42
N LYS A 76 1.97 -2.76 -20.35
CA LYS A 76 1.11 -2.75 -21.54
C LYS A 76 1.42 -1.55 -22.44
N ALA A 77 1.53 -0.35 -21.87
CA ALA A 77 1.75 0.88 -22.61
C ALA A 77 3.12 0.92 -23.33
N LEU A 78 4.14 0.24 -22.79
CA LEU A 78 5.47 0.11 -23.38
C LEU A 78 5.53 -0.86 -24.57
N GLY A 79 4.38 -1.37 -25.03
CA GLY A 79 4.30 -2.30 -26.15
C GLY A 79 4.34 -3.76 -25.70
N GLY A 80 3.72 -4.05 -24.55
CA GLY A 80 3.61 -5.35 -23.89
C GLY A 80 4.12 -6.52 -24.72
N GLY A 81 5.16 -7.21 -24.22
CA GLY A 81 5.76 -8.41 -24.80
C GLY A 81 4.83 -9.63 -24.88
N TRP A 82 3.58 -9.41 -25.24
CA TRP A 82 2.63 -10.39 -25.72
C TRP A 82 2.72 -10.37 -27.23
N GLU A 83 3.71 -11.09 -27.79
CA GLU A 83 3.43 -11.78 -29.04
C GLU A 83 2.24 -12.71 -28.72
N PRO A 84 1.03 -12.45 -29.25
CA PRO A 84 -0.04 -13.44 -29.20
C PRO A 84 0.57 -14.66 -29.88
N GLY A 85 0.89 -15.70 -29.10
CA GLY A 85 1.77 -16.77 -29.55
C GLY A 85 1.54 -17.05 -31.02
N GLU A 86 2.57 -16.77 -31.83
CA GLU A 86 2.72 -17.32 -33.17
C GLU A 86 2.77 -18.84 -32.99
N ARG A 87 1.62 -19.44 -32.69
CA ARG A 87 1.24 -20.71 -33.24
C ARG A 87 1.05 -20.44 -34.73
N THR A 88 2.17 -20.22 -35.40
CA THR A 88 2.42 -20.69 -36.75
C THR A 88 2.06 -22.17 -36.75
N ALA A 89 0.77 -22.46 -36.86
CA ALA A 89 0.28 -23.67 -37.48
C ALA A 89 0.67 -23.55 -38.97
N ARG A 90 1.96 -23.74 -39.24
CA ARG A 90 2.42 -24.10 -40.57
C ARG A 90 1.87 -25.51 -40.82
N ARG A 91 0.92 -25.55 -41.75
CA ARG A 91 0.58 -26.62 -42.71
C ARG A 91 0.92 -28.06 -42.33
#